data_AF-A0A4P9UPC4-F1
#
_entry.id   AF-A0A4P9UPC4-F1
#
_cell.length_a   1.000
_cell.length_b   1.000
_cell.length_c   1.000
_cell.angle_alpha   90.00
_cell.angle_beta   90.00
_cell.angle_gamma   90.00
#
_symmetry.space_group_name_H-M   'P 1'
#
loop_
_entity.id
_entity.type
_entity.pdbx_description
1 polymer ?
#
loop_
_entity_poly.entity_id
_entity_poly.type
_entity_poly.pdbx_seq_one_letter_code
_entity_poly.pdbx_strand_id
1 'polypeptide(L)'
;MKRCPCCNARLNDAPLCPRCGADLSRVLSCEQRAKQWLALSLQTLEAGHATIAAHAVKRSLSYRQTLEARIFREFLIRHQYGALYDSLARQDWPSARQTISNLHVLQGDNEALRRFQEFINHLSARSTNHSEPYSRWHLL
;
A
#
# COMPACT_ATOMS: atom_id res chain seq x y z
N MET A 1 -15.45 19.72 -1.43
CA MET A 1 -14.96 20.96 -0.79
C MET A 1 -16.17 21.79 -0.38
N LYS A 2 -16.22 22.44 0.79
CA LYS A 2 -17.41 23.25 1.18
C LYS A 2 -17.27 24.75 0.90
N ARG A 3 -16.04 25.25 0.73
CA ARG A 3 -15.74 26.68 0.54
C ARG A 3 -14.63 26.89 -0.48
N CYS A 4 -14.68 28.02 -1.19
CA CYS A 4 -13.66 28.43 -2.15
C CYS A 4 -12.34 28.74 -1.43
N PRO A 5 -11.20 28.18 -1.85
CA PRO A 5 -9.91 28.47 -1.23
C PRO A 5 -9.42 29.91 -1.49
N CYS A 6 -9.90 30.57 -2.56
CA CYS A 6 -9.48 31.92 -2.93
C CYS A 6 -10.24 33.02 -2.17
N CYS A 7 -11.55 32.87 -1.98
CA CYS A 7 -12.41 33.93 -1.42
C CYS A 7 -13.31 33.48 -0.26
N ASN A 8 -13.18 32.23 0.17
CA ASN A 8 -13.93 31.61 1.28
C ASN A 8 -15.47 31.57 1.12
N ALA A 9 -15.99 31.88 -0.08
CA ALA A 9 -17.40 31.74 -0.41
C ALA A 9 -17.85 30.27 -0.30
N ARG A 10 -19.09 30.03 0.14
CA ARG A 10 -19.68 28.68 0.11
C ARG A 10 -19.79 28.22 -1.35
N LEU A 11 -19.47 26.96 -1.59
CA LEU A 11 -19.58 26.33 -2.90
C LEU A 11 -20.83 25.44 -2.95
N ASN A 12 -21.45 25.36 -4.12
CA ASN A 12 -22.60 24.51 -4.44
C ASN A 12 -22.20 23.39 -5.42
N ASP A 13 -20.99 22.86 -5.26
CA ASP A 13 -20.35 21.87 -6.16
C ASP A 13 -20.14 22.31 -7.62
N ALA A 14 -20.47 23.56 -7.96
CA ALA A 14 -20.12 24.14 -9.26
C ALA A 14 -18.59 24.32 -9.39
N PRO A 15 -18.04 24.12 -10.60
CA PRO A 15 -16.62 24.32 -10.87
C PRO A 15 -16.19 25.78 -10.75
N LEU A 16 -17.06 26.73 -11.10
CA LEU A 16 -16.79 28.16 -10.97
C LEU A 16 -17.29 28.67 -9.62
N CYS A 17 -16.45 29.41 -8.92
CA CYS A 17 -16.88 30.09 -7.70
C CYS A 17 -17.85 31.24 -8.03
N PRO A 18 -19.07 31.28 -7.46
CA PRO A 18 -20.05 32.32 -7.77
C PRO A 18 -19.64 33.72 -7.30
N ARG A 19 -18.67 33.82 -6.39
CA ARG A 19 -18.20 35.11 -5.84
C ARG A 19 -16.99 35.68 -6.57
N CYS A 20 -15.97 34.86 -6.81
CA CYS A 20 -14.70 35.33 -7.36
C CYS A 20 -14.40 34.83 -8.76
N GLY A 21 -15.27 33.99 -9.34
CA GLY A 21 -15.07 33.43 -10.69
C GLY A 21 -13.93 32.42 -10.81
N ALA A 22 -13.24 32.07 -9.72
CA ALA A 22 -12.16 31.08 -9.76
C ALA A 22 -12.66 29.72 -10.27
N ASP A 23 -11.93 29.14 -11.22
CA ASP A 23 -12.15 27.79 -11.72
C ASP A 23 -11.51 26.75 -10.80
N LEU A 24 -12.36 25.97 -10.15
CA LEU A 24 -12.05 24.92 -9.19
C LEU A 24 -12.16 23.52 -9.80
N SER A 25 -12.44 23.38 -11.10
CA SER A 25 -12.66 22.09 -11.79
C SER A 25 -11.56 21.09 -11.49
N ARG A 26 -10.29 21.52 -11.57
CA ARG A 26 -9.12 20.67 -11.30
C ARG A 26 -9.05 20.21 -9.85
N VAL A 27 -9.33 21.12 -8.91
CA VAL A 27 -9.29 20.82 -7.47
C VAL A 27 -10.40 19.82 -7.12
N LEU A 28 -11.62 20.08 -7.56
CA LEU A 28 -12.76 19.18 -7.37
C LEU A 28 -12.52 17.80 -8.00
N SER A 29 -11.92 17.76 -9.20
CA SER A 29 -11.52 16.51 -9.85
C SER A 29 -10.52 15.72 -9.01
N CYS A 30 -9.51 16.38 -8.44
CA CYS A 30 -8.55 15.71 -7.55
C CYS A 30 -9.24 15.15 -6.30
N GLU A 31 -10.17 15.89 -5.69
CA GLU A 31 -10.94 15.39 -4.55
C GLU A 31 -11.76 14.15 -4.90
N GLN A 32 -12.42 14.15 -6.05
CA GLN A 32 -13.22 13.02 -6.50
C GLN A 32 -12.36 11.79 -6.81
N ARG A 33 -11.22 12.00 -7.48
CA ARG A 33 -10.25 10.93 -7.76
C ARG A 33 -9.68 10.35 -6.47
N ALA A 34 -9.37 11.17 -5.47
CA ALA A 34 -8.90 10.69 -4.17
C ALA A 34 -9.91 9.70 -3.54
N LYS A 35 -11.21 10.04 -3.57
CA LYS A 35 -12.28 9.16 -3.07
C LYS A 35 -12.40 7.87 -3.87
N GLN A 36 -12.39 7.95 -5.19
CA GLN A 36 -12.48 6.78 -6.07
C GLN A 36 -11.34 5.80 -5.84
N TRP A 37 -10.10 6.30 -5.73
CA TRP A 37 -8.93 5.46 -5.44
C TRP A 37 -8.98 4.85 -4.05
N LEU A 38 -9.50 5.56 -3.04
CA LEU A 38 -9.70 4.99 -1.71
C LEU A 38 -10.75 3.88 -1.72
N ALA A 39 -11.86 4.08 -2.42
CA ALA A 39 -12.91 3.07 -2.57
C ALA A 39 -12.38 1.80 -3.26
N LEU A 40 -11.63 1.97 -4.36
CA LEU A 40 -10.96 0.85 -5.03
C LEU A 40 -10.02 0.11 -4.09
N SER A 41 -9.26 0.86 -3.28
CA SER A 41 -8.32 0.29 -2.32
C SER A 41 -9.01 -0.59 -1.27
N LEU A 42 -10.19 -0.18 -0.79
CA LEU A 42 -10.99 -0.94 0.16
C LEU A 42 -11.54 -2.23 -0.49
N GLN A 43 -12.19 -2.09 -1.64
CA GLN A 43 -12.78 -3.22 -2.38
C GLN A 43 -11.75 -4.27 -2.77
N THR A 44 -10.58 -3.84 -3.23
CA THR A 44 -9.52 -4.76 -3.65
C THR A 44 -8.86 -5.46 -2.46
N LEU A 45 -8.77 -4.80 -1.30
CA LEU A 45 -8.30 -5.46 -0.09
C LEU A 45 -9.28 -6.55 0.37
N GLU A 46 -10.58 -6.26 0.35
CA GLU A 46 -11.65 -7.21 0.70
C GLU A 46 -11.61 -8.44 -0.22
N ALA A 47 -11.32 -8.24 -1.51
CA ALA A 47 -11.13 -9.31 -2.49
C ALA A 47 -9.77 -10.06 -2.36
N GLY A 48 -8.94 -9.74 -1.37
CA GLY A 48 -7.63 -10.36 -1.15
C GLY A 48 -6.50 -9.84 -2.05
N HIS A 49 -6.76 -8.80 -2.85
CA HIS A 49 -5.77 -8.19 -3.75
C HIS A 49 -4.97 -7.07 -3.06
N ALA A 50 -4.21 -7.45 -2.04
CA ALA A 50 -3.44 -6.53 -1.20
C ALA A 50 -2.47 -5.61 -1.96
N THR A 51 -1.85 -6.10 -3.04
CA THR A 51 -0.95 -5.31 -3.89
C THR A 51 -1.71 -4.15 -4.55
N ILE A 52 -2.88 -4.43 -5.13
CA ILE A 52 -3.71 -3.39 -5.77
C ILE A 52 -4.16 -2.38 -4.72
N ALA A 53 -4.58 -2.85 -3.55
CA ALA A 53 -4.94 -1.98 -2.43
C ALA A 53 -3.77 -1.05 -2.03
N ALA A 54 -2.55 -1.57 -1.89
CA ALA A 54 -1.39 -0.76 -1.50
C ALA A 54 -1.12 0.40 -2.48
N HIS A 55 -1.19 0.11 -3.78
CA HIS A 55 -1.04 1.14 -4.82
C HIS A 55 -2.22 2.11 -4.85
N ALA A 56 -3.44 1.61 -4.68
CA ALA A 56 -4.65 2.42 -4.74
C ALA A 56 -4.73 3.45 -3.59
N VAL A 57 -4.41 3.05 -2.34
CA VAL A 57 -4.37 4.01 -1.22
C VAL A 57 -3.24 5.04 -1.40
N LYS A 58 -2.06 4.64 -1.91
CA LYS A 58 -0.98 5.59 -2.25
C LYS A 58 -1.44 6.59 -3.30
N ARG A 59 -2.15 6.13 -4.33
CA ARG A 59 -2.68 7.00 -5.40
C ARG A 59 -3.75 7.96 -4.86
N SER A 60 -4.64 7.49 -3.99
CA SER A 60 -5.62 8.35 -3.30
C SER A 60 -4.93 9.51 -2.56
N LEU A 61 -3.93 9.17 -1.73
CA LEU A 61 -3.16 10.14 -0.94
C LEU A 61 -2.36 11.13 -1.79
N SER A 62 -1.96 10.75 -3.01
CA SER A 62 -1.28 11.66 -3.95
C SER A 62 -2.21 12.75 -4.50
N TYR A 63 -3.52 12.49 -4.58
CA TYR A 63 -4.51 13.51 -4.96
C TYR A 63 -4.95 14.34 -3.76
N ARG A 64 -5.19 13.70 -2.61
CA ARG A 64 -5.57 14.38 -1.37
C ARG A 64 -5.22 13.56 -0.13
N GLN A 65 -4.54 14.20 0.81
CA GLN A 65 -4.20 13.64 2.13
C GLN A 65 -5.39 13.70 3.10
N THR A 66 -6.43 12.90 2.87
CA THR A 66 -7.57 12.84 3.81
C THR A 66 -7.24 12.00 5.04
N LEU A 67 -7.96 12.23 6.15
CA LEU A 67 -7.74 11.49 7.38
C LEU A 67 -8.07 10.00 7.18
N GLU A 68 -9.16 9.70 6.48
CA GLU A 68 -9.64 8.35 6.19
C GLU A 68 -8.60 7.55 5.40
N ALA A 69 -8.02 8.15 4.35
CA ALA A 69 -6.99 7.49 3.54
C ALA A 69 -5.70 7.26 4.34
N ARG A 70 -5.33 8.19 5.25
CA ARG A 70 -4.16 8.02 6.12
C ARG A 70 -4.38 6.90 7.13
N ILE A 71 -5.53 6.89 7.82
CA ILE A 71 -5.88 5.82 8.76
C ILE A 71 -5.89 4.47 8.04
N PHE A 72 -6.47 4.42 6.84
CA PHE A 72 -6.53 3.19 6.07
C PHE A 72 -5.15 2.69 5.62
N ARG A 73 -4.23 3.60 5.24
CA ARG A 73 -2.83 3.25 4.98
C ARG A 73 -2.16 2.62 6.21
N GLU A 74 -2.33 3.20 7.38
CA GLU A 74 -1.76 2.65 8.63
C GLU A 74 -2.36 1.29 8.99
N PHE A 75 -3.66 1.10 8.75
CA PHE A 75 -4.31 -0.21 8.86
C PHE A 75 -3.68 -1.22 7.90
N LEU A 76 -3.52 -0.86 6.63
CA LEU A 76 -2.98 -1.75 5.60
C LEU A 76 -1.52 -2.14 5.88
N ILE A 77 -0.71 -1.21 6.41
CA ILE A 77 0.65 -1.50 6.87
C ILE A 77 0.64 -2.61 7.92
N ARG A 78 -0.19 -2.49 8.97
CA ARG A 78 -0.30 -3.52 10.01
C ARG A 78 -0.79 -4.85 9.46
N HIS A 79 -1.77 -4.80 8.55
CA HIS A 79 -2.28 -5.99 7.87
C HIS A 79 -1.18 -6.70 7.06
N GLN A 80 -0.33 -5.96 6.34
CA GLN A 80 0.81 -6.52 5.61
C GLN A 80 1.85 -7.14 6.57
N TYR A 81 2.19 -6.50 7.68
CA TYR A 81 3.12 -7.13 8.64
C TYR A 81 2.58 -8.45 9.21
N GLY A 82 1.27 -8.56 9.45
CA GLY A 82 0.65 -9.84 9.82
C GLY A 82 0.85 -10.91 8.74
N ALA A 83 0.53 -10.59 7.49
CA ALA A 83 0.71 -11.49 6.35
C ALA A 83 2.19 -11.89 6.14
N LEU A 84 3.12 -10.98 6.42
CA LEU A 84 4.56 -11.25 6.35
C LEU A 84 4.95 -12.31 7.37
N TYR A 85 4.53 -12.16 8.62
CA TYR A 85 4.84 -13.13 9.67
C TYR A 85 4.23 -14.50 9.38
N ASP A 86 2.98 -14.54 8.89
CA ASP A 86 2.34 -15.79 8.49
C ASP A 86 3.09 -16.48 7.34
N SER A 87 3.53 -15.70 6.34
CA SER A 87 4.29 -16.21 5.20
C SER A 87 5.66 -16.74 5.63
N LEU A 88 6.34 -16.04 6.54
CA LEU A 88 7.62 -16.49 7.12
C LEU A 88 7.46 -17.78 7.91
N ALA A 89 6.41 -17.90 8.74
CA ALA A 89 6.13 -19.11 9.51
C ALA A 89 5.87 -20.33 8.61
N ARG A 90 5.22 -20.11 7.46
CA ARG A 90 4.96 -21.15 6.44
C ARG A 90 6.11 -21.36 5.46
N GLN A 91 7.18 -20.58 5.55
CA GLN A 91 8.28 -20.55 4.58
C GLN A 91 7.81 -20.25 3.14
N ASP A 92 6.70 -19.52 2.99
CA ASP A 92 6.19 -19.05 1.71
C ASP A 92 6.97 -17.80 1.29
N TRP A 93 8.17 -18.01 0.76
CA TRP A 93 9.08 -16.94 0.34
C TRP A 93 8.49 -16.04 -0.75
N PRO A 94 7.79 -16.55 -1.79
CA PRO A 94 7.11 -15.70 -2.76
C PRO A 94 6.12 -14.71 -2.11
N SER A 95 5.24 -15.18 -1.22
CA SER A 95 4.27 -14.32 -0.53
C SER A 95 4.95 -13.33 0.42
N ALA A 96 6.01 -13.73 1.10
CA ALA A 96 6.80 -12.85 1.95
C ALA A 96 7.43 -11.69 1.15
N ARG A 97 8.02 -11.98 -0.02
CA ARG A 97 8.57 -10.94 -0.92
C ARG A 97 7.50 -10.00 -1.43
N GLN A 98 6.34 -10.52 -1.84
CA GLN A 98 5.23 -9.69 -2.29
C GLN A 98 4.75 -8.75 -1.18
N THR A 99 4.69 -9.25 0.05
CA THR A 99 4.30 -8.46 1.22
C THR A 99 5.29 -7.33 1.51
N ILE A 100 6.60 -7.59 1.39
CA ILE A 100 7.64 -6.55 1.49
C ILE A 100 7.50 -5.50 0.40
N SER A 101 7.26 -5.92 -0.85
CA SER A 101 7.01 -4.98 -1.95
C SER A 101 5.82 -4.07 -1.64
N ASN A 102 4.74 -4.61 -1.06
CA ASN A 102 3.57 -3.81 -0.67
C ASN A 102 3.91 -2.82 0.45
N LEU A 103 4.73 -3.23 1.43
CA LEU A 103 5.21 -2.35 2.49
C LEU A 103 6.07 -1.20 1.95
N HIS A 104 6.94 -1.44 0.97
CA HIS A 104 7.68 -0.39 0.26
C HIS A 104 6.75 0.62 -0.42
N VAL A 105 5.67 0.15 -1.03
CA VAL A 105 4.66 1.04 -1.64
C VAL A 105 4.04 1.96 -0.59
N LEU A 106 3.68 1.42 0.58
CA LEU A 106 2.94 2.10 1.65
C LEU A 106 3.79 3.05 2.49
N GLN A 107 5.00 2.62 2.84
CA GLN A 107 5.88 3.31 3.78
C GLN A 107 7.05 4.03 3.10
N GLY A 108 7.29 3.76 1.82
CA GLY A 108 8.50 4.15 1.12
C GLY A 108 9.68 3.24 1.48
N ASP A 109 10.80 3.49 0.81
CA ASP A 109 12.02 2.74 1.07
C ASP A 109 12.59 3.11 2.44
N ASN A 110 12.88 2.08 3.24
CA ASN A 110 13.60 2.24 4.49
C ASN A 110 14.55 1.06 4.70
N GLU A 111 15.56 1.30 5.53
CA GLU A 111 16.62 0.34 5.80
C GLU A 111 16.09 -0.97 6.40
N ALA A 112 15.04 -0.91 7.23
CA ALA A 112 14.45 -2.10 7.83
C ALA A 112 13.85 -3.03 6.77
N LEU A 113 13.06 -2.50 5.83
CA LEU A 113 12.47 -3.28 4.74
C LEU A 113 13.54 -3.89 3.82
N ARG A 114 14.62 -3.13 3.53
CA ARG A 114 15.77 -3.66 2.78
C ARG A 114 16.41 -4.85 3.48
N ARG A 115 16.68 -4.75 4.78
CA ARG A 115 17.26 -5.86 5.57
C ARG A 115 16.33 -7.06 5.64
N PHE A 116 15.03 -6.85 5.76
CA PHE A 116 14.04 -7.94 5.68
C PHE A 116 14.10 -8.65 4.33
N GLN A 117 14.21 -7.91 3.24
CA GLN A 117 14.33 -8.47 1.90
C GLN A 117 15.61 -9.31 1.74
N GLU A 118 16.74 -8.81 2.21
CA GLU A 118 18.02 -9.53 2.24
C GLU A 118 17.92 -10.81 3.08
N PHE A 119 17.31 -10.73 4.26
CA PHE A 119 17.09 -11.87 5.15
C PHE A 119 16.24 -12.96 4.52
N ILE A 120 15.12 -12.61 3.88
CA ILE A 120 14.27 -13.57 3.15
C ILE A 120 15.02 -14.20 1.98
N ASN A 121 15.83 -13.43 1.26
CA ASN A 121 16.65 -13.99 0.18
C ASN A 121 17.65 -15.03 0.70
N HIS A 122 18.29 -14.75 1.85
CA HIS A 122 19.19 -15.70 2.50
C HIS A 122 18.46 -16.97 2.97
N LEU A 123 17.32 -16.84 3.64
CA LEU A 123 16.52 -17.98 4.09
C LEU A 123 16.00 -18.83 2.92
N SER A 124 15.51 -18.17 1.87
CA SER A 124 15.05 -18.84 0.65
C SER A 124 16.16 -19.66 -0.01
N ALA A 125 17.37 -19.10 -0.14
CA ALA A 125 18.52 -19.81 -0.73
C ALA A 125 18.97 -21.02 0.12
N ARG A 126 18.85 -20.96 1.45
CA ARG A 126 19.16 -22.10 2.31
C ARG A 126 18.12 -23.21 2.21
N SER A 127 16.84 -22.86 2.10
CA SER A 127 15.76 -23.85 1.94
C SER A 127 15.91 -24.67 0.65
N THR A 128 16.42 -24.07 -0.43
CA THR A 128 16.70 -24.76 -1.70
C THR A 128 17.96 -25.63 -1.66
N ASN A 129 18.91 -25.35 -0.76
CA ASN A 129 20.15 -26.14 -0.63
C ASN A 129 19.98 -27.36 0.28
N HIS A 130 18.95 -27.40 1.13
CA HIS A 130 18.64 -28.56 1.98
C HIS A 130 17.82 -29.66 1.27
N SER A 131 17.59 -29.56 -0.04
CA SER A 131 17.07 -30.63 -0.90
C SER A 131 18.17 -31.48 -1.56
N GLU A 132 19.35 -31.61 -0.94
CA GLU A 132 20.27 -32.73 -1.19
C GLU A 132 20.05 -33.80 -0.12
N PRO A 133 19.79 -35.07 -0.50
CA PRO A 133 19.61 -36.12 0.47
C PRO A 133 20.93 -36.36 1.21
N TYR A 134 20.86 -36.24 2.53
CA TYR A 134 21.90 -36.64 3.48
C TYR A 134 22.10 -38.16 3.41
N SER A 135 22.72 -38.66 2.34
CA SER A 135 23.04 -40.07 2.14
C SER A 135 24.53 -40.23 1.89
N ARG A 136 25.37 -39.82 2.85
CA ARG A 136 26.78 -40.21 2.83
C ARG A 136 27.42 -40.29 4.21
N TRP A 137 26.83 -41.10 5.09
CA TRP A 137 27.55 -41.71 6.21
C TRP A 137 27.04 -43.13 6.48
N HIS A 138 27.44 -44.08 5.63
CA HIS A 138 27.69 -45.46 6.03
C HIS A 138 29.19 -45.68 5.78
N LEU A 139 30.02 -45.40 6.78
CA LEU A 139 30.55 -46.36 7.77
C LEU A 139 31.40 -47.47 7.13
N LEU A 140 32.65 -47.47 7.59
CA LEU A 140 33.65 -48.53 7.59
C LEU A 140 33.06 -49.91 7.91
#